data_AF-A0A7K3Z2S6-F1
#
_entry.id   AF-A0A7K3Z2S6-F1
#
_cell.length_a   1.000
_cell.length_b   1.000
_cell.length_c   1.000
_cell.angle_alpha   90.00
_cell.angle_beta   90.00
_cell.angle_gamma   90.00
#
_symmetry.space_group_name_H-M   'P 1'
#
loop_
_entity.id
_entity.type
_entity.pdbx_description
1 polymer ?
#
loop_
_entity_poly.entity_id
_entity_poly.type
_entity_poly.pdbx_seq_one_letter_code
_entity_poly.pdbx_strand_id
1 'polypeptide(L)'
;MTLIEWITNPGTTSTPTTVPKDGLLRGVGSKQITLNYTGSDSAITVTPNVRWLRNEQTGENIFTDWTKTAVIENLIIDGQGSTNAIGIKLEDVYNCIVRNVTIKNFEVGIKLSATDKYDVVGGNPVSTGGAVRNFSEMNTIKHVRLENVKTGILFDTGTGDGSFAFTKIDDVGIQLKNDSSAVGIQVGNTTDTSVAIAHPYSSFMRAHVWIQSAGGTGLRLRRGEIKYGLTSLTVNGPSNGYGADLSAGNANDCITGNQISGFYLTCAGIAAANRVIGSVSHDIDFDQSY
;
A
#
# COMPACT_ATOMS: atom_id res chain seq x y z
N MET A 1 -13.83 -16.34 12.35
CA MET A 1 -14.14 -15.06 11.70
C MET A 1 -15.15 -14.32 12.55
N THR A 2 -14.73 -13.25 13.21
CA THR A 2 -15.61 -12.41 14.03
C THR A 2 -16.23 -11.31 13.16
N LEU A 3 -17.55 -11.26 13.05
CA LEU A 3 -18.24 -10.29 12.21
C LEU A 3 -18.47 -8.98 12.98
N ILE A 4 -17.93 -7.87 12.47
CA ILE A 4 -18.32 -6.50 12.81
C ILE A 4 -19.15 -5.97 11.64
N GLU A 5 -20.45 -6.29 11.63
CA GLU A 5 -21.38 -5.67 10.69
C GLU A 5 -21.80 -4.31 11.22
N TRP A 6 -21.60 -3.26 10.43
CA TRP A 6 -22.11 -1.94 10.79
C TRP A 6 -23.54 -1.82 10.29
N ILE A 7 -24.46 -2.00 11.24
CA ILE A 7 -25.91 -2.03 10.99
C ILE A 7 -26.47 -0.60 10.87
N THR A 8 -25.73 0.41 11.34
CA THR A 8 -26.11 1.82 11.33
C THR A 8 -24.98 2.67 10.78
N ASN A 9 -25.33 3.74 10.06
CA ASN A 9 -24.38 4.76 9.61
C ASN A 9 -23.58 5.21 10.86
N PRO A 10 -22.29 4.91 10.97
CA PRO A 10 -21.47 5.04 12.19
C PRO A 10 -21.36 6.47 12.74
N GLY A 11 -22.00 7.45 12.10
CA GLY A 11 -21.88 8.84 12.45
C GLY A 11 -20.47 9.35 12.21
N THR A 12 -20.05 10.27 13.07
CA THR A 12 -18.73 10.88 13.05
C THR A 12 -17.92 10.35 14.22
N THR A 13 -16.70 9.88 13.98
CA THR A 13 -15.78 9.38 15.02
C THR A 13 -14.38 9.95 14.84
N SER A 14 -13.67 10.17 15.94
CA SER A 14 -12.24 10.48 15.94
C SER A 14 -11.38 9.26 16.31
N THR A 15 -11.99 8.17 16.79
CA THR A 15 -11.30 6.97 17.25
C THR A 15 -11.15 5.97 16.11
N PRO A 16 -9.95 5.39 15.92
CA PRO A 16 -9.74 4.33 14.93
C PRO A 16 -10.68 3.14 15.17
N THR A 17 -11.22 2.58 14.08
CA THR A 17 -11.92 1.30 14.11
C THR A 17 -10.92 0.18 13.87
N THR A 18 -10.65 -0.62 14.91
CA THR A 18 -9.73 -1.76 14.82
C THR A 18 -10.47 -3.03 14.41
N VAL A 19 -10.13 -3.58 13.24
CA VAL A 19 -10.66 -4.86 12.74
C VAL A 19 -9.82 -6.00 13.32
N PRO A 20 -10.44 -7.04 13.93
CA PRO A 20 -9.72 -8.23 14.35
C PRO A 20 -9.00 -8.93 13.19
N LYS A 21 -7.97 -9.72 13.48
CA LYS A 21 -7.19 -10.47 12.48
C LYS A 21 -7.98 -11.46 11.61
N ASP A 22 -9.08 -11.98 12.14
CA ASP A 22 -10.09 -12.75 11.41
C ASP A 22 -11.43 -12.00 11.37
N GLY A 23 -11.37 -10.67 11.44
CA GLY A 23 -12.54 -9.82 11.49
C GLY A 23 -13.14 -9.56 10.11
N LEU A 24 -14.45 -9.34 10.04
CA LEU A 24 -15.12 -8.78 8.87
C LEU A 24 -15.74 -7.44 9.25
N LEU A 25 -15.26 -6.34 8.67
CA LEU A 25 -15.86 -5.01 8.77
C LEU A 25 -16.59 -4.69 7.47
N ARG A 26 -17.91 -4.50 7.53
CA ARG A 26 -18.69 -4.25 6.32
C ARG A 26 -19.92 -3.36 6.50
N GLY A 27 -20.35 -2.77 5.39
CA GLY A 27 -21.71 -2.25 5.24
C GLY A 27 -22.78 -3.35 5.26
N VAL A 28 -24.04 -2.93 5.39
CA VAL A 28 -25.19 -3.85 5.45
C VAL A 28 -25.47 -4.46 4.07
N GLY A 29 -25.26 -5.76 3.96
CA GLY A 29 -25.41 -6.49 2.68
C GLY A 29 -24.47 -5.92 1.61
N SER A 30 -25.02 -5.55 0.46
CA SER A 30 -24.27 -4.96 -0.67
C SER A 30 -24.22 -3.44 -0.65
N LYS A 31 -24.78 -2.78 0.38
CA LYS A 31 -24.84 -1.31 0.45
C LYS A 31 -23.57 -0.76 1.08
N GLN A 32 -23.02 0.28 0.48
CA GLN A 32 -21.98 1.07 1.11
C GLN A 32 -22.57 1.93 2.23
N ILE A 33 -21.86 2.01 3.35
CA ILE A 33 -22.18 2.90 4.49
C ILE A 33 -21.04 3.91 4.69
N THR A 34 -21.33 5.07 5.26
CA THR A 34 -20.33 6.15 5.38
C THR A 34 -19.77 6.26 6.80
N LEU A 35 -18.46 6.06 6.93
CA LEU A 35 -17.65 6.42 8.10
C LEU A 35 -17.13 7.84 7.95
N ASN A 36 -17.60 8.77 8.78
CA ASN A 36 -16.98 10.10 8.86
C ASN A 36 -15.91 10.06 9.96
N TYR A 37 -14.65 10.24 9.58
CA TYR A 37 -13.51 10.23 10.48
C TYR A 37 -12.94 11.64 10.65
N THR A 38 -12.76 12.06 11.90
CA THR A 38 -12.22 13.40 12.24
C THR A 38 -10.92 13.32 13.05
N GLY A 39 -10.36 12.13 13.23
CA GLY A 39 -9.09 11.96 13.94
C GLY A 39 -7.87 12.32 13.08
N SER A 40 -6.68 12.25 13.70
CA SER A 40 -5.41 12.59 13.07
C SER A 40 -4.62 11.40 12.54
N ASP A 41 -4.98 10.17 12.93
CA ASP A 41 -4.11 9.01 12.79
C ASP A 41 -4.59 8.07 11.67
N SER A 42 -5.41 7.07 12.00
CA SER A 42 -5.95 6.11 11.02
C SER A 42 -7.43 5.87 11.29
N ALA A 43 -8.27 5.96 10.26
CA ALA A 43 -9.70 5.69 10.43
C ALA A 43 -9.97 4.21 10.69
N ILE A 44 -9.26 3.33 9.98
CA ILE A 44 -9.33 1.88 10.15
C ILE A 44 -7.94 1.29 10.30
N THR A 45 -7.79 0.39 11.26
CA THR A 45 -6.60 -0.45 11.43
C THR A 45 -7.01 -1.91 11.48
N VAL A 46 -6.07 -2.81 11.18
CA VAL A 46 -6.26 -4.25 11.35
C VAL A 46 -5.34 -4.74 12.46
N THR A 47 -5.85 -5.61 13.31
CA THR A 47 -5.04 -6.24 14.37
C THR A 47 -3.93 -7.08 13.72
N PRO A 48 -2.66 -6.88 14.07
CA PRO A 48 -1.56 -7.68 13.55
C PRO A 48 -1.81 -9.18 13.67
N ASN A 49 -1.57 -9.91 12.58
CA ASN A 49 -1.64 -11.37 12.51
C ASN A 49 -0.34 -11.98 12.00
N VAL A 50 0.61 -11.15 11.59
CA VAL A 50 2.00 -11.57 11.40
C VAL A 50 2.72 -11.28 12.70
N ARG A 51 3.21 -12.35 13.30
CA ARG A 51 4.25 -12.24 14.29
C ARG A 51 5.16 -13.42 14.08
N TRP A 52 6.39 -13.12 13.70
CA TRP A 52 7.49 -14.02 13.95
C TRP A 52 7.65 -14.09 15.48
N LEU A 53 7.26 -15.21 16.05
CA LEU A 53 7.55 -15.52 17.44
C LEU A 53 8.67 -16.54 17.46
N ARG A 54 9.81 -16.21 18.04
CA ARG A 54 10.80 -17.24 18.32
C ARG A 54 10.25 -18.15 19.43
N ASN A 55 10.13 -19.44 19.15
CA ASN A 55 9.82 -20.45 20.13
C ASN A 55 10.93 -20.43 21.20
N GLU A 56 10.57 -20.15 22.45
CA GLU A 56 11.51 -20.06 23.56
C GLU A 56 12.22 -21.39 23.86
N GLN A 57 11.62 -22.53 23.49
CA GLN A 57 12.14 -23.87 23.76
C GLN A 57 12.93 -24.46 22.58
N THR A 58 12.51 -24.18 21.35
CA THR A 58 13.15 -24.76 20.14
C THR A 58 14.02 -23.76 19.39
N GLY A 59 13.92 -22.46 19.70
CA GLY A 59 14.59 -21.40 18.96
C GLY A 59 14.03 -21.18 17.55
N GLU A 60 12.98 -21.90 17.17
CA GLU A 60 12.36 -21.86 15.85
C GLU A 60 11.45 -20.65 15.69
N ASN A 61 11.37 -20.15 14.48
CA ASN A 61 10.42 -19.10 14.13
C ASN A 61 9.02 -19.69 13.96
N ILE A 62 8.08 -19.32 14.84
CA ILE A 62 6.67 -19.65 14.74
C ILE A 62 5.98 -18.55 13.93
N PHE A 63 5.43 -18.93 12.79
CA PHE A 63 4.43 -18.15 12.08
C PHE A 63 3.12 -18.23 12.85
N THR A 64 2.69 -17.13 13.44
CA THR A 64 1.36 -17.07 14.05
C THR A 64 0.29 -16.78 13.00
N ASP A 65 -0.87 -17.44 13.14
CA ASP A 65 -2.18 -17.05 12.57
C ASP A 65 -2.27 -16.62 11.09
N TRP A 66 -1.36 -17.06 10.22
CA TRP A 66 -1.35 -16.76 8.77
C TRP A 66 -2.62 -17.21 8.03
N THR A 67 -3.39 -18.13 8.62
CA THR A 67 -4.69 -18.58 8.10
C THR A 67 -5.83 -17.60 8.38
N LYS A 68 -5.61 -16.57 9.21
CA LYS A 68 -6.61 -15.56 9.55
C LYS A 68 -6.59 -14.44 8.53
N THR A 69 -7.78 -14.10 8.04
CA THR A 69 -8.01 -13.08 7.03
C THR A 69 -8.97 -12.05 7.59
N ALA A 70 -8.51 -10.81 7.70
CA ALA A 70 -9.38 -9.67 7.95
C ALA A 70 -9.97 -9.18 6.63
N VAL A 71 -11.26 -8.85 6.61
CA VAL A 71 -11.95 -8.35 5.42
C VAL A 71 -12.61 -7.01 5.72
N ILE A 72 -12.38 -6.02 4.86
CA ILE A 72 -12.98 -4.68 4.92
C ILE A 72 -13.72 -4.45 3.60
N GLU A 73 -15.03 -4.26 3.63
CA GLU A 73 -15.82 -4.15 2.41
C GLU A 73 -17.06 -3.26 2.48
N ASN A 74 -17.49 -2.75 1.33
CA ASN A 74 -18.74 -1.98 1.20
C ASN A 74 -18.77 -0.76 2.16
N LEU A 75 -17.72 0.06 2.15
CA LEU A 75 -17.62 1.27 2.98
C LEU A 75 -17.30 2.50 2.13
N ILE A 76 -17.78 3.66 2.57
CA ILE A 76 -17.24 4.97 2.23
C ILE A 76 -16.55 5.50 3.50
N ILE A 77 -15.29 5.86 3.42
CA ILE A 77 -14.50 6.39 4.55
C ILE A 77 -14.14 7.83 4.19
N ASP A 78 -14.65 8.80 4.94
CA ASP A 78 -14.45 10.23 4.69
C ASP A 78 -13.65 10.86 5.82
N GLY A 79 -12.44 11.34 5.52
CA GLY A 79 -11.51 11.93 6.48
C GLY A 79 -11.81 13.39 6.83
N GLN A 80 -12.89 13.98 6.28
CA GLN A 80 -13.31 15.36 6.56
C GLN A 80 -12.21 16.41 6.34
N GLY A 81 -11.23 16.12 5.47
CA GLY A 81 -10.12 17.02 5.14
C GLY A 81 -8.95 16.95 6.11
N SER A 82 -8.87 15.95 6.99
CA SER A 82 -7.74 15.76 7.91
C SER A 82 -6.41 15.69 7.16
N THR A 83 -5.45 16.54 7.57
CA THR A 83 -4.18 16.74 6.87
C THR A 83 -3.11 15.69 7.18
N ASN A 84 -3.32 14.85 8.19
CA ASN A 84 -2.35 13.82 8.60
C ASN A 84 -2.94 12.42 8.67
N ALA A 85 -4.26 12.27 8.47
CA ALA A 85 -4.91 10.99 8.67
C ALA A 85 -4.70 10.03 7.50
N ILE A 86 -4.73 8.74 7.85
CA ILE A 86 -4.71 7.58 6.97
C ILE A 86 -6.12 7.00 6.92
N GLY A 87 -6.61 6.62 5.74
CA GLY A 87 -7.89 5.92 5.61
C GLY A 87 -7.84 4.53 6.21
N ILE A 88 -7.00 3.65 5.65
CA ILE A 88 -6.78 2.29 6.15
C ILE A 88 -5.28 2.05 6.36
N LYS A 89 -4.90 1.60 7.56
CA LYS A 89 -3.53 1.17 7.89
C LYS A 89 -3.48 -0.36 8.06
N LEU A 90 -2.65 -1.00 7.25
CA LEU A 90 -2.33 -2.43 7.32
C LEU A 90 -0.88 -2.56 7.83
N GLU A 91 -0.72 -2.78 9.13
CA GLU A 91 0.59 -2.89 9.78
C GLU A 91 0.79 -4.27 10.40
N ASP A 92 1.84 -4.97 9.99
CA ASP A 92 2.11 -6.37 10.38
C ASP A 92 0.94 -7.30 10.06
N VAL A 93 0.38 -7.12 8.86
CA VAL A 93 -0.84 -7.81 8.39
C VAL A 93 -0.54 -8.68 7.18
N TYR A 94 -0.92 -9.95 7.29
CA TYR A 94 -0.91 -10.93 6.22
C TYR A 94 -2.31 -11.24 5.75
N ASN A 95 -2.49 -11.30 4.43
CA ASN A 95 -3.72 -11.79 3.81
C ASN A 95 -4.98 -11.03 4.26
N CYS A 96 -4.92 -9.70 4.37
CA CYS A 96 -6.11 -8.86 4.52
C CYS A 96 -6.74 -8.53 3.16
N ILE A 97 -8.07 -8.46 3.10
CA ILE A 97 -8.82 -8.11 1.89
C ILE A 97 -9.56 -6.79 2.12
N VAL A 98 -9.18 -5.76 1.37
CA VAL A 98 -9.93 -4.51 1.24
C VAL A 98 -10.63 -4.51 -0.12
N ARG A 99 -11.97 -4.45 -0.14
CA ARG A 99 -12.72 -4.46 -1.41
C ARG A 99 -13.97 -3.61 -1.45
N ASN A 100 -14.28 -3.02 -2.60
CA ASN A 100 -15.49 -2.20 -2.79
C ASN A 100 -15.60 -1.07 -1.74
N VAL A 101 -14.48 -0.35 -1.56
CA VAL A 101 -14.35 0.76 -0.59
C VAL A 101 -14.06 2.06 -1.33
N THR A 102 -14.71 3.13 -0.93
CA THR A 102 -14.31 4.50 -1.29
C THR A 102 -13.64 5.17 -0.09
N ILE A 103 -12.47 5.77 -0.29
CA ILE A 103 -11.73 6.52 0.75
C ILE A 103 -11.53 7.93 0.24
N LYS A 104 -11.98 8.95 0.97
CA LYS A 104 -11.90 10.34 0.53
C LYS A 104 -11.38 11.30 1.59
N ASN A 105 -10.72 12.37 1.14
CA ASN A 105 -10.27 13.49 1.98
C ASN A 105 -9.25 13.12 3.07
N PHE A 106 -8.34 12.18 2.77
CA PHE A 106 -7.24 11.78 3.67
C PHE A 106 -5.89 12.29 3.18
N GLU A 107 -4.90 12.28 4.07
CA GLU A 107 -3.50 12.45 3.65
C GLU A 107 -3.03 11.21 2.91
N VAL A 108 -3.27 10.02 3.47
CA VAL A 108 -2.97 8.73 2.84
C VAL A 108 -4.24 7.90 2.72
N GLY A 109 -4.56 7.38 1.53
CA GLY A 109 -5.71 6.51 1.32
C GLY A 109 -5.53 5.17 2.03
N ILE A 110 -4.53 4.39 1.59
CA ILE A 110 -4.15 3.10 2.20
C ILE A 110 -2.65 3.10 2.47
N LYS A 111 -2.27 2.77 3.70
CA LYS A 111 -0.87 2.57 4.10
C LYS A 111 -0.65 1.10 4.44
N LEU A 112 0.36 0.50 3.83
CA LEU A 112 0.94 -0.77 4.27
C LEU A 112 2.24 -0.45 4.99
N SER A 113 2.43 -0.99 6.19
CA SER A 113 3.69 -0.86 6.92
C SER A 113 4.09 -2.13 7.66
N ALA A 114 5.35 -2.21 8.03
CA ALA A 114 5.88 -3.28 8.85
C ALA A 114 6.69 -2.69 10.02
N THR A 115 6.69 -3.38 11.16
CA THR A 115 7.49 -2.99 12.32
C THR A 115 8.56 -4.02 12.64
N ASP A 116 9.69 -3.53 13.14
CA ASP A 116 10.60 -4.36 13.92
C ASP A 116 9.91 -4.72 15.24
N LYS A 117 9.97 -5.99 15.62
CA LYS A 117 9.64 -6.38 16.98
C LYS A 117 10.83 -7.05 17.63
N TYR A 118 11.20 -6.55 18.82
CA TYR A 118 12.12 -7.26 19.69
C TYR A 118 11.51 -8.61 20.10
N ASP A 119 12.33 -9.66 20.13
CA ASP A 119 11.98 -10.93 20.76
C ASP A 119 11.32 -10.63 22.12
N VAL A 120 10.15 -11.20 22.41
CA VAL A 120 9.56 -11.07 23.74
C VAL A 120 9.69 -12.43 24.40
N VAL A 121 10.66 -12.55 25.31
CA VAL A 121 10.82 -13.75 26.15
C VAL A 121 10.24 -13.43 27.52
N GLY A 122 9.22 -14.17 27.94
CA GLY A 122 8.59 -13.97 29.26
C GLY A 122 7.97 -12.58 29.50
N GLY A 123 7.53 -11.89 28.45
CA GLY A 123 6.94 -10.54 28.54
C GLY A 123 7.96 -9.39 28.53
N ASN A 124 9.27 -9.69 28.49
CA ASN A 124 10.33 -8.69 28.39
C ASN A 124 10.93 -8.68 26.97
N PRO A 125 11.15 -7.50 26.37
CA PRO A 125 11.87 -7.39 25.11
C PRO A 125 13.34 -7.83 25.31
N VAL A 126 13.76 -8.85 24.58
CA VAL A 126 15.13 -9.35 24.53
C VAL A 126 15.81 -8.80 23.28
N SER A 127 16.86 -8.02 23.47
CA SER A 127 17.72 -7.54 22.38
C SER A 127 18.72 -8.62 21.96
N THR A 128 18.27 -9.75 21.44
CA THR A 128 19.15 -10.84 20.97
C THR A 128 19.56 -10.60 19.52
N GLY A 129 20.40 -9.60 19.25
CA GLY A 129 21.35 -9.54 18.13
C GLY A 129 20.86 -9.71 16.68
N GLY A 130 19.57 -9.90 16.44
CA GLY A 130 18.93 -10.00 15.14
C GLY A 130 17.48 -9.57 15.30
N ALA A 131 17.13 -8.41 14.73
CA ALA A 131 15.74 -7.94 14.72
C ALA A 131 14.88 -8.97 14.00
N VAL A 132 13.86 -9.48 14.69
CA VAL A 132 12.80 -10.27 14.08
C VAL A 132 11.88 -9.26 13.38
N ARG A 133 11.94 -9.26 12.05
CA ARG A 133 11.26 -8.27 11.23
C ARG A 133 9.87 -8.78 10.83
N ASN A 134 8.82 -8.04 11.20
CA ASN A 134 7.50 -8.33 10.66
C ASN A 134 7.43 -7.85 9.20
N PHE A 135 6.37 -8.29 8.52
CA PHE A 135 6.07 -7.98 7.12
C PHE A 135 4.57 -7.72 6.95
N SER A 136 4.19 -7.13 5.81
CA SER A 136 2.79 -6.92 5.43
C SER A 136 2.51 -7.47 4.03
N GLU A 137 2.40 -8.79 3.93
CA GLU A 137 2.36 -9.53 2.66
C GLU A 137 0.97 -10.07 2.30
N MET A 138 0.79 -10.44 1.04
CA MET A 138 -0.39 -11.15 0.52
C MET A 138 -1.72 -10.41 0.71
N ASN A 139 -1.66 -9.10 0.95
CA ASN A 139 -2.83 -8.26 1.09
C ASN A 139 -3.51 -8.06 -0.28
N THR A 140 -4.84 -7.97 -0.31
CA THR A 140 -5.62 -7.73 -1.53
C THR A 140 -6.39 -6.43 -1.40
N ILE A 141 -6.14 -5.49 -2.29
CA ILE A 141 -6.83 -4.20 -2.43
C ILE A 141 -7.51 -4.21 -3.80
N LYS A 142 -8.84 -4.31 -3.84
CA LYS A 142 -9.57 -4.43 -5.12
C LYS A 142 -10.87 -3.63 -5.20
N HIS A 143 -11.19 -3.09 -6.37
CA HIS A 143 -12.39 -2.26 -6.55
C HIS A 143 -12.43 -1.11 -5.52
N VAL A 144 -11.32 -0.41 -5.36
CA VAL A 144 -11.18 0.70 -4.41
C VAL A 144 -11.16 2.03 -5.16
N ARG A 145 -11.79 3.05 -4.60
CA ARG A 145 -11.76 4.42 -5.11
C ARG A 145 -11.17 5.33 -4.03
N LEU A 146 -10.08 6.00 -4.36
CA LEU A 146 -9.42 6.97 -3.48
C LEU A 146 -9.66 8.35 -4.08
N GLU A 147 -10.27 9.27 -3.33
CA GLU A 147 -10.68 10.57 -3.84
C GLU A 147 -10.14 11.71 -2.99
N ASN A 148 -9.56 12.73 -3.63
CA ASN A 148 -9.01 13.89 -2.94
C ASN A 148 -8.03 13.48 -1.81
N VAL A 149 -7.15 12.53 -2.12
CA VAL A 149 -6.08 12.04 -1.24
C VAL A 149 -4.73 12.63 -1.65
N LYS A 150 -3.83 12.89 -0.70
CA LYS A 150 -2.48 13.36 -1.08
C LYS A 150 -1.62 12.19 -1.57
N THR A 151 -1.63 11.08 -0.84
CA THR A 151 -1.03 9.82 -1.26
C THR A 151 -2.11 8.76 -1.38
N GLY A 152 -2.23 8.12 -2.54
CA GLY A 152 -3.22 7.05 -2.74
C GLY A 152 -2.87 5.80 -1.93
N ILE A 153 -1.87 5.06 -2.38
CA ILE A 153 -1.34 3.88 -1.70
C ILE A 153 0.11 4.14 -1.32
N LEU A 154 0.45 3.91 -0.06
CA LEU A 154 1.81 4.01 0.47
C LEU A 154 2.29 2.65 0.98
N PHE A 155 3.39 2.16 0.41
CA PHE A 155 4.18 1.07 0.98
C PHE A 155 5.30 1.68 1.82
N ASP A 156 5.13 1.71 3.12
CA ASP A 156 6.07 2.32 4.07
C ASP A 156 6.83 1.23 4.80
N THR A 157 8.15 1.15 4.64
CA THR A 157 8.96 0.15 5.34
C THR A 157 8.80 0.18 6.85
N GLY A 158 8.42 1.33 7.42
CA GLY A 158 8.34 1.52 8.86
C GLY A 158 9.68 1.20 9.48
N THR A 159 9.69 0.28 10.45
CA THR A 159 10.92 -0.25 11.03
C THR A 159 11.22 -1.69 10.62
N GLY A 160 10.30 -2.39 9.93
CA GLY A 160 10.42 -3.81 9.62
C GLY A 160 11.31 -4.15 8.41
N ASP A 161 11.06 -5.30 7.78
CA ASP A 161 11.85 -5.79 6.64
C ASP A 161 11.55 -5.04 5.33
N GLY A 162 10.45 -4.29 5.29
CA GLY A 162 9.97 -3.61 4.11
C GLY A 162 9.34 -4.55 3.08
N SER A 163 9.04 -5.80 3.44
CA SER A 163 8.41 -6.76 2.54
C SER A 163 6.90 -6.57 2.45
N PHE A 164 6.42 -6.44 1.21
CA PHE A 164 5.01 -6.38 0.86
C PHE A 164 4.67 -7.40 -0.24
N ALA A 165 5.41 -8.52 -0.26
CA ALA A 165 5.33 -9.53 -1.29
C ALA A 165 3.90 -10.03 -1.52
N PHE A 166 3.60 -10.37 -2.78
CA PHE A 166 2.32 -10.92 -3.24
C PHE A 166 1.09 -10.05 -2.96
N THR A 167 1.29 -8.77 -2.61
CA THR A 167 0.19 -7.82 -2.44
C THR A 167 -0.47 -7.54 -3.79
N LYS A 168 -1.79 -7.68 -3.86
CA LYS A 168 -2.57 -7.44 -5.08
C LYS A 168 -3.30 -6.10 -4.98
N ILE A 169 -3.06 -5.20 -5.94
CA ILE A 169 -3.79 -3.96 -6.20
C ILE A 169 -4.50 -4.12 -7.54
N ASP A 170 -5.83 -4.14 -7.55
CA ASP A 170 -6.59 -4.48 -8.76
C ASP A 170 -7.88 -3.66 -8.91
N ASP A 171 -8.03 -2.97 -10.06
CA ASP A 171 -9.14 -2.03 -10.28
C ASP A 171 -9.20 -0.99 -9.15
N VAL A 172 -8.09 -0.27 -8.96
CA VAL A 172 -8.01 0.84 -8.02
C VAL A 172 -7.97 2.15 -8.79
N GLY A 173 -8.89 3.05 -8.48
CA GLY A 173 -8.92 4.42 -8.99
C GLY A 173 -8.41 5.39 -7.92
N ILE A 174 -7.49 6.29 -8.27
CA ILE A 174 -6.85 7.22 -7.34
C ILE A 174 -6.92 8.64 -7.91
N GLN A 175 -7.79 9.47 -7.35
CA GLN A 175 -7.86 10.90 -7.65
C GLN A 175 -7.10 11.67 -6.56
N LEU A 176 -6.02 12.32 -6.98
CA LEU A 176 -5.15 13.07 -6.09
C LEU A 176 -5.73 14.45 -5.76
N LYS A 177 -5.35 14.99 -4.59
CA LYS A 177 -5.54 16.41 -4.25
C LYS A 177 -4.83 17.29 -5.28
N ASN A 178 -5.33 18.51 -5.46
CA ASN A 178 -4.61 19.56 -6.16
C ASN A 178 -3.42 20.08 -5.32
N ASP A 179 -2.40 19.24 -5.15
CA ASP A 179 -1.18 19.49 -4.39
C ASP A 179 0.02 19.00 -5.23
N SER A 180 1.05 19.83 -5.39
CA SER A 180 2.24 19.50 -6.20
C SER A 180 3.10 18.38 -5.61
N SER A 181 2.89 18.01 -4.35
CA SER A 181 3.57 16.91 -3.68
C SER A 181 2.79 15.60 -3.68
N ALA A 182 1.55 15.60 -4.20
CA ALA A 182 0.65 14.45 -4.19
C ALA A 182 1.18 13.27 -5.05
N VAL A 183 0.91 12.05 -4.60
CA VAL A 183 1.41 10.80 -5.20
C VAL A 183 0.31 9.75 -5.31
N GLY A 184 0.13 9.12 -6.47
CA GLY A 184 -0.80 8.00 -6.66
C GLY A 184 -0.39 6.79 -5.84
N ILE A 185 0.71 6.15 -6.22
CA ILE A 185 1.32 5.03 -5.53
C ILE A 185 2.73 5.45 -5.11
N GLN A 186 3.06 5.28 -3.84
CA GLN A 186 4.39 5.53 -3.32
C GLN A 186 4.98 4.26 -2.72
N VAL A 187 6.20 3.90 -3.14
CA VAL A 187 6.94 2.77 -2.60
C VAL A 187 8.17 3.29 -1.85
N GLY A 188 8.16 3.10 -0.54
CA GLY A 188 9.07 3.71 0.42
C GLY A 188 8.75 5.20 0.66
N ASN A 189 9.17 5.75 1.79
CA ASN A 189 8.85 7.12 2.20
C ASN A 189 10.05 7.99 2.55
N THR A 190 11.26 7.44 2.46
CA THR A 190 12.49 8.09 2.93
C THR A 190 13.56 8.06 1.87
N THR A 191 14.52 8.97 1.97
CA THR A 191 15.77 8.92 1.20
C THR A 191 16.93 8.39 2.04
N ASP A 192 16.69 8.11 3.33
CA ASP A 192 17.68 7.60 4.27
C ASP A 192 18.12 6.18 3.89
N THR A 193 19.42 6.01 3.63
CA THR A 193 20.01 4.74 3.22
C THR A 193 20.12 3.72 4.35
N SER A 194 19.93 4.12 5.60
CA SER A 194 19.94 3.24 6.76
C SER A 194 18.62 2.48 6.94
N VAL A 195 17.53 2.97 6.34
CA VAL A 195 16.20 2.34 6.40
C VAL A 195 16.11 1.24 5.35
N ALA A 196 15.41 0.15 5.68
CA ALA A 196 15.13 -0.94 4.72
C ALA A 196 14.44 -0.41 3.46
N ILE A 197 14.62 -1.12 2.33
CA ILE A 197 13.95 -0.79 1.07
C ILE A 197 12.54 -1.37 1.10
N ALA A 198 11.55 -0.63 0.59
CA ALA A 198 10.18 -1.11 0.44
C ALA A 198 10.06 -2.01 -0.79
N HIS A 199 9.54 -3.21 -0.59
CA HIS A 199 9.60 -4.32 -1.54
C HIS A 199 8.22 -4.95 -1.80
N PRO A 200 7.34 -4.30 -2.60
CA PRO A 200 6.17 -4.96 -3.19
C PRO A 200 6.59 -5.96 -4.28
N TYR A 201 7.16 -7.09 -3.86
CA TYR A 201 7.59 -8.18 -4.73
C TYR A 201 6.43 -9.04 -5.22
N SER A 202 6.52 -9.58 -6.44
CA SER A 202 5.53 -10.52 -7.00
C SER A 202 4.07 -10.05 -6.83
N SER A 203 3.91 -8.73 -6.79
CA SER A 203 2.63 -8.08 -6.57
C SER A 203 1.85 -8.09 -7.88
N PHE A 204 0.55 -7.85 -7.86
CA PHE A 204 -0.17 -7.55 -9.09
C PHE A 204 -0.71 -6.15 -8.93
N MET A 205 -0.23 -5.18 -9.72
CA MET A 205 -0.66 -3.80 -9.62
C MET A 205 -1.33 -3.32 -10.91
N ARG A 206 -2.64 -3.06 -10.81
CA ARG A 206 -3.48 -2.41 -11.82
C ARG A 206 -4.22 -1.23 -11.19
N ALA A 207 -3.80 -0.01 -11.54
CA ALA A 207 -4.39 1.21 -11.02
C ALA A 207 -4.54 2.31 -12.08
N HIS A 208 -5.50 3.19 -11.85
CA HIS A 208 -5.70 4.43 -12.61
C HIS A 208 -5.52 5.63 -11.68
N VAL A 209 -4.65 6.57 -12.05
CA VAL A 209 -4.35 7.76 -11.25
C VAL A 209 -4.75 9.02 -12.00
N TRP A 210 -5.56 9.87 -11.38
CA TRP A 210 -5.88 11.22 -11.84
C TRP A 210 -5.11 12.23 -11.01
N ILE A 211 -4.13 12.86 -11.63
CA ILE A 211 -3.34 13.96 -11.08
C ILE A 211 -4.09 15.26 -11.31
N GLN A 212 -4.24 16.07 -10.26
CA GLN A 212 -4.92 17.37 -10.36
C GLN A 212 -3.97 18.58 -10.44
N SER A 213 -2.71 18.41 -10.03
CA SER A 213 -1.73 19.50 -9.95
C SER A 213 -0.59 19.34 -10.95
N ALA A 214 0.06 20.46 -11.32
CA ALA A 214 1.19 20.51 -12.23
C ALA A 214 2.52 19.91 -11.67
N GLY A 215 2.49 19.27 -10.50
CA GLY A 215 3.67 18.61 -9.91
C GLY A 215 3.38 17.24 -9.31
N GLY A 216 2.11 16.81 -9.30
CA GLY A 216 1.74 15.51 -8.77
C GLY A 216 2.35 14.36 -9.56
N THR A 217 2.42 13.19 -8.92
CA THR A 217 3.11 12.02 -9.45
C THR A 217 2.17 10.81 -9.45
N GLY A 218 2.11 10.04 -10.54
CA GLY A 218 1.34 8.78 -10.58
C GLY A 218 1.97 7.67 -9.73
N LEU A 219 3.24 7.37 -9.95
CA LEU A 219 4.04 6.42 -9.17
C LEU A 219 5.35 7.06 -8.72
N ARG A 220 5.70 6.96 -7.43
CA ARG A 220 6.97 7.43 -6.87
C ARG A 220 7.71 6.31 -6.13
N LEU A 221 8.99 6.13 -6.41
CA LEU A 221 9.89 5.30 -5.59
C LEU A 221 10.78 6.20 -4.72
N ARG A 222 10.90 5.89 -3.42
CA ARG A 222 11.80 6.54 -2.46
C ARG A 222 12.31 5.50 -1.47
N ARG A 223 13.52 4.96 -1.69
CA ARG A 223 13.95 3.72 -1.03
C ARG A 223 12.96 2.60 -1.29
N GLY A 224 12.55 2.46 -2.54
CA GLY A 224 11.52 1.51 -2.96
C GLY A 224 11.94 0.71 -4.18
N GLU A 225 11.56 -0.56 -4.21
CA GLU A 225 11.82 -1.46 -5.32
C GLU A 225 10.59 -2.30 -5.65
N ILE A 226 10.14 -2.21 -6.90
CA ILE A 226 9.07 -3.07 -7.42
C ILE A 226 9.71 -4.20 -8.22
N LYS A 227 9.58 -5.45 -7.73
CA LYS A 227 10.00 -6.65 -8.47
C LYS A 227 8.80 -7.46 -8.92
N TYR A 228 8.76 -7.86 -10.20
CA TYR A 228 7.80 -8.83 -10.74
C TYR A 228 6.32 -8.50 -10.45
N GLY A 229 5.91 -7.21 -10.47
CA GLY A 229 4.55 -6.93 -10.00
C GLY A 229 3.78 -5.71 -10.47
N LEU A 230 4.26 -5.00 -11.48
CA LEU A 230 3.50 -3.92 -12.10
C LEU A 230 2.93 -4.37 -13.44
N THR A 231 1.60 -4.47 -13.54
CA THR A 231 0.91 -4.95 -14.74
C THR A 231 0.34 -3.79 -15.56
N SER A 232 -0.27 -2.80 -14.93
CA SER A 232 -0.81 -1.63 -15.63
C SER A 232 -0.95 -0.42 -14.71
N LEU A 233 -0.45 0.72 -15.16
CA LEU A 233 -0.64 2.00 -14.49
C LEU A 233 -1.07 3.03 -15.53
N THR A 234 -2.32 3.48 -15.47
CA THR A 234 -2.78 4.59 -16.31
C THR A 234 -2.72 5.87 -15.51
N VAL A 235 -2.13 6.92 -16.07
CA VAL A 235 -2.01 8.22 -15.40
C VAL A 235 -2.55 9.33 -16.29
N ASN A 236 -3.54 10.05 -15.79
CA ASN A 236 -4.13 11.22 -16.42
C ASN A 236 -3.83 12.45 -15.57
N GLY A 237 -3.44 13.56 -16.18
CA GLY A 237 -3.11 14.77 -15.44
C GLY A 237 -3.05 16.03 -16.30
N PRO A 238 -2.81 17.20 -15.69
CA PRO A 238 -2.50 18.42 -16.43
C PRO A 238 -1.18 18.26 -17.18
N SER A 239 -0.93 19.14 -18.16
CA SER A 239 0.23 19.15 -19.07
C SER A 239 1.60 18.94 -18.42
N ASN A 240 1.74 19.20 -17.12
CA ASN A 240 3.01 19.22 -16.40
C ASN A 240 3.09 18.21 -15.24
N GLY A 241 2.07 17.36 -15.03
CA GLY A 241 2.14 16.29 -14.02
C GLY A 241 3.11 15.18 -14.42
N TYR A 242 3.56 14.34 -13.49
CA TYR A 242 4.49 13.23 -13.79
C TYR A 242 3.77 11.88 -13.81
N GLY A 243 3.89 11.12 -14.90
CA GLY A 243 3.30 9.77 -15.01
C GLY A 243 3.91 8.81 -13.99
N ALA A 244 5.22 8.64 -14.07
CA ALA A 244 6.02 7.97 -13.04
C ALA A 244 7.25 8.85 -12.75
N ASP A 245 7.57 9.01 -11.46
CA ASP A 245 8.76 9.70 -10.98
C ASP A 245 9.65 8.69 -10.25
N LEU A 246 10.78 8.37 -10.88
CA LEU A 246 11.87 7.67 -10.24
C LEU A 246 12.80 8.74 -9.68
N SER A 247 12.47 9.21 -8.47
CA SER A 247 13.30 10.17 -7.77
C SER A 247 14.62 9.49 -7.42
N ALA A 248 15.67 9.77 -8.19
CA ALA A 248 17.03 9.28 -7.97
C ALA A 248 17.60 9.85 -6.66
N GLY A 249 17.15 9.32 -5.53
CA GLY A 249 17.81 9.51 -4.25
C GLY A 249 19.05 8.62 -4.19
N ASN A 250 18.97 7.38 -4.70
CA ASN A 250 20.01 6.36 -4.61
C ASN A 250 19.93 5.31 -5.74
N ALA A 251 21.01 4.55 -5.95
CA ALA A 251 21.09 3.46 -6.94
C ALA A 251 20.14 2.26 -6.71
N ASN A 252 19.36 2.29 -5.61
CA ASN A 252 18.51 1.19 -5.17
C ASN A 252 17.01 1.41 -5.49
N ASP A 253 16.64 2.57 -6.03
CA ASP A 253 15.27 2.81 -6.50
C ASP A 253 15.12 2.21 -7.90
N CYS A 254 14.37 1.12 -8.04
CA CYS A 254 14.27 0.42 -9.32
C CYS A 254 12.93 -0.32 -9.52
N ILE A 255 12.62 -0.57 -10.80
CA ILE A 255 11.56 -1.48 -11.23
C ILE A 255 12.25 -2.59 -12.00
N THR A 256 12.20 -3.83 -11.52
CA THR A 256 12.90 -4.97 -12.15
C THR A 256 11.99 -6.20 -12.32
N GLY A 257 12.22 -7.01 -13.36
CA GLY A 257 11.52 -8.28 -13.53
C GLY A 257 11.65 -8.93 -14.92
N ASN A 258 11.91 -10.24 -14.96
CA ASN A 258 12.05 -11.05 -16.19
C ASN A 258 10.72 -11.37 -16.91
N GLN A 259 9.56 -11.01 -16.33
CA GLN A 259 8.23 -11.26 -16.90
C GLN A 259 7.30 -10.06 -16.77
N ILE A 260 7.79 -8.84 -17.02
CA ILE A 260 6.88 -7.72 -17.23
C ILE A 260 6.36 -7.84 -18.68
N SER A 261 5.36 -8.70 -18.91
CA SER A 261 4.77 -8.96 -20.25
C SER A 261 3.97 -7.78 -20.83
N GLY A 262 4.29 -6.55 -20.43
CA GLY A 262 3.63 -5.32 -20.85
C GLY A 262 3.61 -4.30 -19.72
N PHE A 263 4.70 -3.56 -19.52
CA PHE A 263 4.63 -2.32 -18.75
C PHE A 263 3.96 -1.28 -19.65
N TYR A 264 2.66 -1.10 -19.49
CA TYR A 264 1.94 -0.06 -20.21
C TYR A 264 1.73 1.14 -19.29
N LEU A 265 2.66 2.10 -19.38
CA LEU A 265 2.46 3.44 -18.85
C LEU A 265 1.82 4.29 -19.93
N THR A 266 0.52 4.53 -19.83
CA THR A 266 -0.17 5.52 -20.67
C THR A 266 -0.21 6.83 -19.91
N CYS A 267 0.47 7.84 -20.46
CA CYS A 267 0.42 9.21 -19.97
C CYS A 267 -0.23 10.10 -21.05
N ALA A 268 -1.46 10.57 -20.79
CA ALA A 268 -2.11 11.54 -21.65
C ALA A 268 -1.87 12.95 -21.10
N GLY A 269 -1.27 13.83 -21.92
CA GLY A 269 -1.07 15.25 -21.57
C GLY A 269 0.03 15.50 -20.54
N ILE A 270 1.23 14.95 -20.71
CA ILE A 270 2.38 15.17 -19.81
C ILE A 270 3.60 15.63 -20.61
N ALA A 271 4.26 16.70 -20.18
CA ALA A 271 5.57 17.14 -20.66
C ALA A 271 6.61 16.08 -20.28
N ALA A 272 7.32 15.56 -21.29
CA ALA A 272 8.29 14.49 -21.15
C ALA A 272 9.31 14.77 -20.03
N ALA A 273 9.23 14.01 -18.95
CA ALA A 273 10.35 13.75 -18.05
C ALA A 273 10.56 12.23 -18.01
N ASN A 274 11.08 11.71 -19.12
CA ASN A 274 11.71 10.40 -19.14
C ASN A 274 12.95 10.46 -18.25
N ARG A 275 12.83 9.95 -17.02
CA ARG A 275 13.99 9.42 -16.30
C ARG A 275 13.68 8.03 -15.77
N VAL A 276 13.43 7.10 -16.70
CA VAL A 276 13.59 5.67 -16.43
C VAL A 276 15.08 5.36 -16.55
N ILE A 277 15.80 5.34 -15.42
CA ILE A 277 17.14 4.75 -15.39
C ILE A 277 16.97 3.31 -14.93
N GLY A 278 16.91 2.39 -15.90
CA GLY A 278 16.75 0.97 -15.65
C GLY A 278 16.01 0.25 -16.79
N SER A 279 16.55 0.30 -18.00
CA SER A 279 16.17 -0.66 -19.04
C SER A 279 16.87 -1.99 -18.74
N VAL A 280 16.11 -3.06 -18.52
CA VAL A 280 16.55 -4.39 -18.94
C VAL A 280 15.67 -4.75 -20.12
N SER A 281 16.17 -4.48 -21.33
CA SER A 281 15.64 -5.08 -22.55
C SER A 281 15.90 -6.58 -22.46
N HIS A 282 14.85 -7.38 -22.46
CA HIS A 282 14.91 -8.61 -23.23
C HIS A 282 14.11 -8.31 -24.49
N ASP A 283 14.83 -8.02 -25.57
CA ASP A 283 14.28 -8.15 -26.91
C ASP A 283 13.82 -9.60 -27.04
N ILE A 284 12.50 -9.81 -27.15
CA ILE A 284 12.00 -11.02 -27.79
C ILE A 284 11.98 -10.68 -29.27
N ASP A 285 13.08 -10.98 -29.93
CA ASP A 285 13.13 -11.11 -31.38
C ASP A 285 12.04 -12.10 -31.80
N PHE A 286 10.99 -11.58 -32.43
CA PHE A 286 10.23 -12.41 -33.35
C PHE A 286 11.08 -12.51 -34.61
N ASP A 287 11.88 -13.57 -34.69
CA ASP A 287 12.43 -14.03 -35.96
C ASP A 287 11.25 -14.26 -36.92
N GLN A 288 11.04 -13.28 -37.79
CA GLN A 288 10.26 -13.45 -39.00
C GLN A 288 11.18 -13.96 -40.09
N SER A 289 11.40 -15.26 -40.08
CA SER A 289 11.78 -15.98 -41.29
C SER A 289 10.84 -17.18 -41.50
N TYR A 290 10.22 -17.13 -42.68
CA TYR A 290 9.31 -18.05 -43.35
C TYR A 290 9.20 -19.49 -42.85
#